data_AF-A0A966K799-F1
#
_entry.id   AF-A0A966K799-F1
#
_cell.length_a   1.000
_cell.length_b   1.000
_cell.length_c   1.000
_cell.angle_alpha   90.00
_cell.angle_beta   90.00
_cell.angle_gamma   90.00
#
_symmetry.space_group_name_H-M   'P 1'
#
loop_
_entity.id
_entity.type
_entity.pdbx_description
1 polymer ?
#
loop_
_entity_poly.entity_id
_entity_poly.type
_entity_poly.pdbx_seq_one_letter_code
_entity_poly.pdbx_strand_id
1 'polypeptide(L)'
;MSDPVVNAIVGHLVGDYILQNDWMALNKKQSTIHCAVHCLIWTTCVCLATQCTNPVIIAILFASHFLQDRTQVIAWYMDAVGQKSFRTGACAPWSAIVVDNVFHILTIWVLFRYL
;
A
#
# COMPACT_ATOMS: atom_id res chain seq x y z
N MET A 1 -3.49 -21.09 14.78
CA MET A 1 -2.85 -19.78 14.59
C MET A 1 -3.24 -19.32 13.20
N SER A 2 -3.82 -18.12 13.05
CA SER A 2 -4.17 -17.56 11.74
C SER A 2 -2.91 -17.32 10.91
N ASP A 3 -2.99 -17.50 9.60
CA ASP A 3 -1.88 -17.27 8.68
C ASP A 3 -1.46 -15.78 8.73
N PRO A 4 -0.17 -15.46 8.99
CA PRO A 4 0.29 -14.09 9.12
C PRO A 4 0.13 -13.27 7.83
N VAL A 5 0.21 -13.90 6.65
CA VAL A 5 -0.02 -13.23 5.36
C VAL A 5 -1.49 -12.85 5.22
N VAL A 6 -2.40 -13.76 5.55
CA VAL A 6 -3.85 -13.47 5.50
C VAL A 6 -4.19 -12.30 6.44
N ASN A 7 -3.66 -12.32 7.66
CA ASN A 7 -3.83 -11.23 8.61
C ASN A 7 -3.25 -9.91 8.10
N ALA A 8 -2.07 -9.94 7.49
CA ALA A 8 -1.45 -8.75 6.93
C ALA A 8 -2.29 -8.14 5.80
N ILE A 9 -2.87 -8.97 4.93
CA ILE A 9 -3.78 -8.52 3.87
C ILE A 9 -5.01 -7.85 4.47
N VAL A 10 -5.61 -8.42 5.52
CA VAL A 10 -6.74 -7.79 6.23
C VAL A 10 -6.33 -6.43 6.80
N GLY A 11 -5.17 -6.36 7.48
CA GLY A 11 -4.65 -5.10 8.02
C GLY A 11 -4.41 -4.04 6.95
N HIS A 12 -3.87 -4.44 5.79
CA HIS A 12 -3.67 -3.58 4.63
C HIS A 12 -5.00 -3.00 4.10
N LEU A 13 -6.00 -3.85 3.87
CA LEU A 13 -7.31 -3.41 3.37
C LEU A 13 -8.03 -2.48 4.36
N VAL A 14 -7.91 -2.74 5.67
CA VAL A 14 -8.44 -1.84 6.71
C VAL A 14 -7.75 -0.48 6.64
N GLY A 15 -6.42 -0.46 6.51
CA GLY A 15 -5.64 0.77 6.41
C GLY A 15 -6.00 1.61 5.18
N ASP A 16 -6.04 0.99 4.00
CA ASP A 16 -6.20 1.70 2.72
C ASP A 16 -7.64 2.05 2.35
N TYR A 17 -8.63 1.27 2.80
CA TYR A 17 -10.02 1.45 2.39
C TYR A 17 -10.98 1.84 3.51
N ILE A 18 -10.73 1.42 4.75
CA ILE A 18 -11.64 1.73 5.87
C ILE A 18 -11.17 2.97 6.62
N LEU A 19 -9.88 3.06 6.93
CA LEU A 19 -9.34 4.14 7.75
C LEU A 19 -8.76 5.31 6.93
N GLN A 20 -8.42 5.09 5.66
CA GLN A 20 -8.02 6.18 4.77
C GLN A 20 -9.23 7.04 4.40
N ASN A 21 -9.26 8.27 4.91
CA ASN A 21 -10.25 9.28 4.55
C ASN A 21 -9.78 10.21 3.40
N ASP A 22 -10.67 11.09 2.95
CA ASP A 22 -10.42 12.03 1.85
C ASP A 22 -9.23 12.95 2.11
N TRP A 23 -9.04 13.36 3.37
CA TRP A 23 -7.91 14.21 3.77
C TRP A 23 -6.58 13.52 3.44
N MET A 24 -6.45 12.22 3.67
CA MET A 24 -5.26 11.46 3.27
C MET A 24 -5.22 11.19 1.77
N ALA A 25 -6.30 10.62 1.22
CA ALA A 25 -6.32 10.11 -0.15
C ALA A 25 -6.05 11.19 -1.20
N LEU A 26 -6.66 12.37 -1.04
CA LEU A 26 -6.51 13.48 -1.99
C LEU A 26 -5.15 14.18 -1.89
N ASN A 27 -4.48 14.11 -0.74
CA ASN A 27 -3.29 14.92 -0.45
C ASN A 27 -1.98 14.12 -0.39
N LYS A 28 -1.99 12.79 -0.23
CA LYS A 28 -0.76 11.97 -0.06
C LYS A 28 0.25 12.11 -1.20
N LYS A 29 -0.24 12.30 -2.43
CA LYS A 29 0.59 12.56 -3.63
C LYS A 29 1.20 13.96 -3.67
N GLN A 30 0.72 14.92 -2.86
CA GLN A 30 1.23 16.30 -2.86
C GLN A 30 1.94 16.71 -1.55
N SER A 31 1.54 16.15 -0.41
CA SER A 31 2.07 16.50 0.91
C SER A 31 2.71 15.31 1.63
N THR A 32 3.96 15.50 2.05
CA THR A 32 4.73 14.52 2.85
C THR A 32 4.01 14.17 4.15
N ILE A 33 3.39 15.14 4.83
CA ILE A 33 2.71 14.91 6.11
C ILE A 33 1.50 14.00 5.94
N HIS A 34 0.66 14.26 4.92
CA HIS A 34 -0.53 13.46 4.67
C HIS A 34 -0.16 12.03 4.28
N CYS A 35 0.88 11.87 3.45
CA CYS A 35 1.43 10.56 3.11
C CYS A 35 1.97 9.82 4.34
N ALA A 36 2.75 10.52 5.19
CA ALA A 36 3.33 9.92 6.39
C ALA A 36 2.26 9.46 7.39
N VAL A 37 1.24 10.28 7.63
CA VAL A 37 0.12 9.92 8.53
C VAL A 37 -0.61 8.69 7.98
N HIS A 38 -0.91 8.67 6.68
CA HIS A 38 -1.52 7.51 6.04
C HIS A 38 -0.68 6.24 6.19
N CYS A 39 0.60 6.31 5.86
CA CYS A 39 1.52 5.18 5.97
C CYS A 39 1.68 4.70 7.42
N LEU A 40 1.64 5.61 8.41
CA LEU A 40 1.69 5.26 9.84
C LEU A 40 0.43 4.50 10.27
N ILE A 41 -0.76 4.98 9.89
CA ILE A 41 -2.03 4.30 10.16
C ILE A 41 -2.02 2.91 9.50
N TRP A 42 -1.69 2.86 8.22
CA TRP A 42 -1.62 1.62 7.45
C TRP A 42 -0.65 0.60 8.06
N THR A 43 0.58 1.02 8.36
CA THR A 43 1.60 0.15 8.96
C THR A 43 1.13 -0.35 10.33
N THR A 44 0.49 0.52 11.11
CA THR A 44 -0.10 0.14 12.41
C THR A 44 -1.18 -0.93 12.24
N CYS A 45 -2.08 -0.79 11.26
CA CYS A 45 -3.10 -1.81 10.98
C CYS A 45 -2.50 -3.18 10.63
N VAL A 46 -1.50 -3.21 9.74
CA VAL A 46 -0.79 -4.44 9.38
C VAL A 46 -0.09 -5.06 10.60
N CYS A 47 0.60 -4.25 11.40
CA CYS A 47 1.31 -4.72 12.59
C CYS A 47 0.36 -5.25 13.66
N LEU A 48 -0.77 -4.58 13.90
CA LEU A 48 -1.79 -5.04 14.84
C LEU A 48 -2.47 -6.33 14.36
N ALA A 49 -2.80 -6.45 13.08
CA ALA A 49 -3.42 -7.66 12.55
C ALA A 49 -2.48 -8.88 12.63
N THR A 50 -1.18 -8.67 12.45
CA THR A 50 -0.17 -9.75 12.45
C THR A 50 0.54 -9.94 13.78
N GLN A 51 0.34 -9.04 14.76
CA GLN A 51 1.15 -8.95 15.98
C GLN A 51 2.66 -8.80 15.69
N CYS A 52 3.01 -8.19 14.55
CA CYS A 52 4.39 -8.03 14.13
C CYS A 52 5.11 -6.99 14.99
N THR A 53 6.21 -7.40 15.63
CA THR A 53 7.10 -6.53 16.42
C THR A 53 8.50 -6.42 15.83
N ASN A 54 8.78 -7.10 14.71
CA ASN A 54 10.09 -7.07 14.07
C ASN A 54 10.35 -5.67 13.46
N PRO A 55 11.34 -4.90 13.96
CA PRO A 55 11.56 -3.53 13.52
C PRO A 55 12.01 -3.44 12.06
N VAL A 56 12.65 -4.46 11.51
CA VAL A 56 13.08 -4.50 10.11
C VAL A 56 11.85 -4.62 9.19
N ILE A 57 10.93 -5.53 9.52
CA ILE A 57 9.68 -5.70 8.74
C ILE A 57 8.85 -4.40 8.81
N ILE A 58 8.70 -3.82 9.99
CA ILE A 58 7.95 -2.58 10.21
C ILE A 58 8.55 -1.42 9.39
N ALA A 59 9.87 -1.27 9.42
CA ALA A 59 10.56 -0.22 8.68
C ALA A 59 10.39 -0.38 7.15
N ILE A 60 10.49 -1.62 6.64
CA ILE A 60 10.31 -1.88 5.21
C ILE A 60 8.85 -1.68 4.80
N LEU A 61 7.88 -2.14 5.59
CA LEU A 61 6.44 -1.91 5.36
C LEU A 61 6.16 -0.41 5.22
N PHE A 62 6.57 0.39 6.20
CA PHE A 62 6.36 1.84 6.16
C PHE A 62 7.06 2.50 4.97
N ALA A 63 8.34 2.21 4.76
CA ALA A 63 9.14 2.86 3.72
C ALA A 63 8.66 2.51 2.32
N SER A 64 8.34 1.24 2.06
CA SER A 64 7.82 0.79 0.76
C SER A 64 6.45 1.41 0.46
N HIS A 65 5.54 1.42 1.44
CA HIS A 65 4.23 2.05 1.29
C HIS A 65 4.36 3.55 1.00
N PHE A 66 5.19 4.24 1.79
CA PHE A 66 5.45 5.67 1.61
C PHE A 66 6.04 6.01 0.25
N LEU A 67 7.02 5.25 -0.23
CA LEU A 67 7.63 5.48 -1.54
C LEU A 67 6.63 5.23 -2.68
N GLN A 68 5.85 4.16 -2.60
CA GLN A 68 4.83 3.85 -3.60
C GLN A 68 3.76 4.95 -3.66
N ASP A 69 3.26 5.39 -2.50
CA ASP A 69 2.25 6.42 -2.41
C ASP A 69 2.75 7.81 -2.76
N ARG A 70 4.01 8.14 -2.46
CA ARG A 70 4.56 9.47 -2.76
C ARG A 70 4.93 9.64 -4.23
N THR A 71 5.28 8.56 -4.92
CA THR A 71 5.86 8.61 -6.27
C THR A 71 4.83 8.25 -7.35
N GLN A 72 5.28 8.23 -8.61
CA GLN A 72 4.49 7.79 -9.76
C GLN A 72 4.89 6.37 -10.22
N VAL A 73 5.49 5.56 -9.33
CA VAL A 73 6.07 4.25 -9.69
C VAL A 73 5.04 3.31 -10.34
N ILE A 74 3.80 3.28 -9.83
CA ILE A 74 2.73 2.46 -10.40
C ILE A 74 2.32 2.96 -11.79
N ALA A 75 2.17 4.27 -11.96
CA ALA A 75 1.85 4.84 -13.27
C ALA A 75 2.96 4.58 -14.30
N TRP A 76 4.22 4.73 -13.88
CA TRP A 76 5.39 4.40 -14.69
C TRP A 76 5.41 2.91 -15.06
N TYR A 77 5.20 2.01 -14.10
CA TYR A 77 5.16 0.57 -14.34
C TYR A 77 4.07 0.22 -15.35
N MET A 78 2.84 0.68 -15.12
CA MET A 78 1.70 0.43 -16.00
C MET A 78 2.00 0.90 -17.44
N ASP A 79 2.59 2.10 -17.60
CA ASP A 79 2.96 2.59 -18.92
C ASP A 79 4.08 1.73 -19.56
N ALA A 80 5.07 1.30 -18.77
CA ALA A 80 6.20 0.47 -19.23
C ALA A 80 5.77 -0.93 -19.69
N VAL A 81 4.74 -1.52 -19.08
CA VAL A 81 4.20 -2.84 -19.47
C VAL A 81 3.03 -2.75 -20.48
N GLY A 82 2.81 -1.59 -21.09
CA GLY A 82 1.79 -1.40 -22.12
C GLY A 82 0.34 -1.26 -21.60
N GLN A 83 0.15 -0.99 -20.31
CA GLN A 83 -1.15 -0.78 -19.66
C GLN A 83 -1.61 0.69 -19.65
N LYS A 84 -1.02 1.56 -20.49
CA LYS A 84 -1.36 2.99 -20.54
C LYS A 84 -2.88 3.23 -20.73
N SER A 85 -3.49 2.55 -21.70
CA SER A 85 -4.95 2.65 -21.94
C SER A 85 -5.78 2.09 -20.80
N PHE A 86 -5.28 1.10 -20.06
CA PHE A 86 -5.96 0.57 -18.87
C PHE A 86 -5.91 1.58 -17.72
N ARG A 87 -4.77 2.26 -17.53
CA ARG A 87 -4.55 3.28 -16.51
C ARG A 87 -5.39 4.54 -16.73
N THR A 88 -5.53 5.00 -17.97
CA THR A 88 -6.18 6.29 -18.29
C THR A 88 -7.54 6.16 -18.99
N GLY A 89 -7.96 4.95 -19.34
CA GLY A 89 -9.20 4.68 -20.07
C GLY A 89 -10.40 4.44 -19.16
N ALA A 90 -11.34 3.62 -19.62
CA ALA A 90 -12.65 3.41 -18.97
C ALA A 90 -12.57 2.84 -17.54
N CYS A 91 -11.46 2.19 -17.17
CA CYS A 91 -11.26 1.62 -15.84
C CYS A 91 -10.60 2.60 -14.85
N ALA A 92 -10.22 3.80 -15.29
CA ALA A 92 -9.64 4.81 -14.41
C ALA A 92 -10.69 5.36 -13.43
N PRO A 93 -10.32 5.68 -12.17
CA PRO A 93 -8.99 5.52 -11.56
C PRO A 93 -8.75 4.11 -10.97
N TRP A 94 -9.78 3.25 -10.94
CA TRP A 94 -9.75 1.96 -10.25
C TRP A 94 -8.68 1.00 -10.76
N SER A 95 -8.36 1.01 -12.05
CA SER A 95 -7.25 0.22 -12.61
C SER A 95 -5.93 0.53 -11.92
N ALA A 96 -5.60 1.81 -11.72
CA ALA A 96 -4.39 2.23 -11.04
C ALA A 96 -4.43 1.84 -9.55
N ILE A 97 -5.58 2.03 -8.90
CA ILE A 97 -5.78 1.67 -7.47
C ILE A 97 -5.57 0.17 -7.27
N VAL A 98 -6.13 -0.68 -8.15
CA VAL A 98 -5.99 -2.14 -8.03
C VAL A 98 -4.55 -2.57 -8.23
N VAL A 99 -3.87 -2.07 -9.26
CA VAL A 99 -2.45 -2.41 -9.49
C VAL A 99 -1.60 -1.98 -8.29
N ASP A 100 -1.80 -0.77 -7.79
CA ASP A 100 -1.15 -0.24 -6.59
C ASP A 100 -1.35 -1.17 -5.37
N ASN A 101 -2.58 -1.57 -5.07
CA ASN A 101 -2.87 -2.49 -3.96
C ASN A 101 -2.23 -3.88 -4.15
N VAL A 102 -2.17 -4.39 -5.38
CA VAL A 102 -1.50 -5.67 -5.67
C VAL A 102 0.01 -5.57 -5.40
N PHE A 103 0.66 -4.44 -5.70
CA PHE A 103 2.06 -4.23 -5.32
C PHE A 103 2.26 -4.22 -3.81
N HIS A 104 1.36 -3.56 -3.05
CA HIS A 104 1.40 -3.59 -1.58
C HIS A 104 1.26 -5.01 -1.02
N ILE A 105 0.30 -5.78 -1.54
CA ILE A 105 0.08 -7.18 -1.16
C ILE A 105 1.30 -8.04 -1.51
N LEU A 106 1.93 -7.81 -2.67
CA LEU A 106 3.16 -8.52 -3.06
C LEU A 106 4.29 -8.22 -2.07
N THR A 107 4.49 -6.96 -1.68
CA THR A 107 5.48 -6.59 -0.66
C THR A 107 5.18 -7.27 0.67
N ILE A 108 3.93 -7.23 1.15
CA ILE A 108 3.50 -7.93 2.36
C ILE A 108 3.84 -9.42 2.28
N TRP A 109 3.47 -10.07 1.19
CA TRP A 109 3.70 -11.50 0.99
C TRP A 109 5.20 -11.81 1.05
N VAL A 110 6.05 -11.05 0.36
CA VAL A 110 7.51 -11.25 0.41
C VAL A 110 8.04 -11.08 1.83
N LEU A 111 7.65 -10.02 2.54
CA LEU A 111 8.16 -9.76 3.89
C LEU A 111 7.76 -10.86 4.86
N PHE A 112 6.47 -11.19 4.97
CA PHE A 112 6.01 -12.19 5.94
C PHE A 112 6.33 -13.64 5.56
N ARG A 113 6.72 -13.91 4.30
CA ARG A 113 7.11 -15.25 3.86
C ARG A 113 8.58 -15.55 4.09
N TYR A 114 9.44 -14.54 4.01
CA TYR A 114 10.89 -14.70 3.93
C TYR A 114 11.69 -13.96 5.02
N LEU A 115 11.08 -13.06 5.79
CA LEU A 115 11.67 -12.37 6.94
C LEU A 115 10.87 -12.67 8.21
#